data_AF-A0A366FV86-F1
#
_entry.id   AF-A0A366FV86-F1
#
_cell.length_a   1.000
_cell.length_b   1.000
_cell.length_c   1.000
_cell.angle_alpha   90.00
_cell.angle_beta   90.00
_cell.angle_gamma   90.00
#
_symmetry.space_group_name_H-M   'P 1'
#
loop_
_entity.id
_entity.type
_entity.pdbx_description
1 polymer ?
#
loop_
_entity_poly.entity_id
_entity_poly.type
_entity_poly.pdbx_seq_one_letter_code
_entity_poly.pdbx_strand_id
1 'polypeptide(L)'
;MSLLGNLGRQVLEKRGTRGVREVAREIGISHATLSRVERGFHPDLENYQKITLWLGLTDEPRLKALDNGVPQVHFRRDKTVTQETAMSLANMILAAQANWPGR
;
A
#
# COMPACT_ATOMS: atom_id res chain seq x y z
N MET A 1 12.17 11.65 8.63
CA MET A 1 11.06 12.43 8.05
C MET A 1 10.07 11.45 7.46
N SER A 2 8.84 11.36 7.99
CA SER A 2 7.90 10.27 7.70
C SER A 2 7.39 10.29 6.24
N LEU A 3 7.63 9.19 5.51
CA LEU A 3 7.30 8.96 4.10
C LEU A 3 5.78 8.89 3.80
N LEU A 4 4.91 8.86 4.82
CA LEU A 4 3.46 8.66 4.66
C LEU A 4 2.62 9.96 4.62
N GLY A 5 3.17 11.09 5.06
CA GLY A 5 2.38 12.32 5.24
C GLY A 5 2.32 13.29 4.04
N ASN A 6 3.04 13.02 2.95
CA ASN A 6 3.33 14.04 1.93
C ASN A 6 2.82 13.71 0.51
N LEU A 7 2.07 12.63 0.32
CA LEU A 7 1.61 12.21 -1.02
C LEU A 7 0.84 13.34 -1.74
N GLY A 8 -0.09 14.00 -1.05
CA GLY A 8 -0.87 15.10 -1.62
C GLY A 8 -0.02 16.28 -2.08
N ARG A 9 1.03 16.61 -1.35
CA ARG A 9 1.95 17.71 -1.69
C ARG A 9 2.89 17.32 -2.82
N GLN A 10 3.40 16.09 -2.86
CA GLN A 10 4.18 15.58 -4.00
C GLN A 10 3.36 15.57 -5.30
N VAL A 11 2.09 15.19 -5.21
CA VAL A 11 1.14 15.28 -6.33
C VAL A 11 0.96 16.72 -6.78
N LEU A 12 0.77 17.65 -5.83
CA LEU A 12 0.60 19.08 -6.14
C LEU A 12 1.85 19.66 -6.81
N GLU A 13 3.04 19.34 -6.30
CA GLU A 13 4.34 19.78 -6.82
C GLU A 13 4.57 19.24 -8.25
N LYS A 14 4.30 17.96 -8.50
CA LYS A 14 4.45 17.36 -9.83
C LYS A 14 3.39 17.84 -10.82
N ARG A 15 2.15 18.06 -10.37
CA ARG A 15 1.07 18.61 -11.20
C ARG A 15 1.36 20.04 -11.62
N GLY A 16 1.90 20.85 -10.71
CA GLY A 16 2.17 22.27 -10.94
C GLY A 16 0.91 23.00 -11.40
N THR A 17 0.99 23.63 -12.57
CA THR A 17 -0.12 24.41 -13.17
C THR A 17 -1.10 23.57 -13.99
N ARG A 18 -0.84 22.27 -14.19
CA ARG A 18 -1.70 21.39 -15.00
C ARG A 18 -3.06 21.19 -14.32
N GLY A 19 -4.11 21.04 -15.13
CA GLY A 19 -5.47 20.88 -14.63
C GLY A 19 -5.65 19.53 -13.89
N VAL A 20 -6.35 19.55 -12.75
CA VAL A 20 -6.64 18.33 -11.96
C VAL A 20 -7.32 17.25 -12.81
N ARG A 21 -8.22 17.62 -13.72
CA ARG A 21 -8.92 16.66 -14.61
C ARG A 21 -7.98 16.02 -15.63
N GLU A 22 -7.04 16.79 -16.15
CA GLU A 22 -6.07 16.31 -17.14
C GLU A 22 -5.14 15.27 -16.50
N VAL A 23 -4.58 15.61 -15.34
CA VAL A 23 -3.69 14.72 -14.59
C VAL A 23 -4.43 13.49 -14.06
N ALA A 24 -5.67 13.64 -13.57
CA ALA A 24 -6.45 12.48 -13.14
C ALA A 24 -6.69 11.48 -14.28
N ARG A 25 -6.91 11.98 -15.51
CA ARG A 25 -7.05 11.13 -16.71
C ARG A 25 -5.73 10.42 -17.06
N GLU A 26 -4.60 11.10 -16.91
CA GLU A 26 -3.26 10.52 -17.12
C GLU A 26 -2.96 9.40 -16.11
N ILE A 27 -3.29 9.61 -14.83
CA ILE A 27 -3.10 8.63 -13.76
C ILE A 27 -4.11 7.47 -13.87
N GLY A 28 -5.26 7.71 -14.52
CA GLY A 28 -6.35 6.72 -14.63
C GLY A 28 -7.22 6.64 -13.36
N ILE A 29 -7.45 7.77 -12.70
CA ILE A 29 -8.29 7.88 -11.49
C ILE A 29 -9.35 8.98 -11.65
N SER A 30 -10.33 9.00 -10.74
CA SER A 30 -11.32 10.08 -10.75
C SER A 30 -10.69 11.42 -10.33
N HIS A 31 -11.09 12.51 -10.98
CA HIS A 31 -10.66 13.86 -10.61
C HIS A 31 -11.03 14.22 -9.15
N ALA A 32 -12.13 13.66 -8.65
CA ALA A 32 -12.56 13.83 -7.26
C ALA A 32 -11.59 13.14 -6.28
N THR A 33 -11.09 11.95 -6.62
CA THR A 33 -10.06 11.24 -5.86
C THR A 33 -8.77 12.05 -5.83
N LEU A 34 -8.28 12.50 -6.99
CA LEU A 34 -7.04 13.29 -7.05
C LEU A 34 -7.14 14.58 -6.22
N SER A 35 -8.25 15.30 -6.32
CA SER A 35 -8.47 16.53 -5.54
C SER A 35 -8.57 16.28 -4.03
N ARG A 36 -9.11 15.12 -3.61
CA ARG A 36 -9.08 14.72 -2.19
C ARG A 36 -7.67 14.40 -1.72
N VAL A 37 -6.87 13.70 -2.53
CA VAL A 37 -5.47 13.39 -2.22
C VAL A 37 -4.64 14.66 -2.06
N GLU A 38 -4.81 15.64 -2.95
CA GLU A 38 -4.14 16.96 -2.84
C GLU A 38 -4.51 17.71 -1.55
N ARG A 39 -5.70 17.46 -1.00
CA ARG A 39 -6.16 18.01 0.29
C ARG A 39 -5.72 17.19 1.51
N GLY A 40 -4.93 16.13 1.32
CA GLY A 40 -4.38 15.30 2.40
C GLY A 40 -5.21 14.07 2.75
N PHE A 41 -6.25 13.74 2.00
CA PHE A 41 -6.98 12.49 2.20
C PHE A 41 -6.19 11.31 1.63
N HIS A 42 -6.22 10.17 2.34
CA HIS A 42 -5.57 8.95 1.86
C HIS A 42 -6.42 8.29 0.76
N PRO A 43 -5.84 7.95 -0.40
CA PRO A 43 -6.51 7.14 -1.40
C PRO A 43 -6.59 5.68 -0.94
N ASP A 44 -7.46 4.89 -1.59
CA ASP A 44 -7.41 3.44 -1.48
C ASP A 44 -6.10 2.86 -2.07
N LEU A 45 -5.86 1.57 -1.83
CA LEU A 45 -4.62 0.92 -2.24
C LEU A 45 -4.38 0.98 -3.75
N GLU A 46 -5.43 0.80 -4.56
CA GLU A 46 -5.32 0.81 -6.02
C GLU A 46 -4.93 2.21 -6.54
N ASN A 47 -5.62 3.24 -6.04
CA ASN A 47 -5.34 4.63 -6.40
C ASN A 47 -3.99 5.09 -5.85
N TYR A 48 -3.59 4.62 -4.67
CA TYR A 48 -2.26 4.88 -4.11
C TYR A 48 -1.15 4.34 -5.02
N GLN A 49 -1.29 3.11 -5.52
CA GLN A 49 -0.33 2.50 -6.45
C GLN A 49 -0.24 3.28 -7.76
N LYS A 50 -1.39 3.67 -8.35
CA LYS A 50 -1.41 4.48 -9.58
C LYS A 50 -0.72 5.84 -9.37
N ILE A 51 -0.98 6.50 -8.24
CA ILE A 51 -0.41 7.81 -7.93
C ILE A 51 1.11 7.70 -7.68
N THR A 52 1.57 6.72 -6.90
CA THR A 52 3.01 6.52 -6.63
C THR A 52 3.79 6.14 -7.88
N LEU A 53 3.22 5.27 -8.72
CA LEU A 53 3.74 4.95 -10.05
C LEU A 53 3.85 6.21 -10.92
N TRP A 54 2.78 7.02 -10.97
CA TRP A 54 2.80 8.28 -11.71
C TRP A 54 3.82 9.26 -11.16
N LEU A 55 4.02 9.33 -9.84
CA LEU A 55 5.03 10.17 -9.21
C LEU A 55 6.47 9.72 -9.52
N GLY A 56 6.67 8.50 -10.01
CA GLY A 56 8.01 7.91 -10.17
C GLY A 56 8.61 7.46 -8.85
N LEU A 57 7.79 7.42 -7.80
CA LEU A 57 8.13 6.85 -6.50
C LEU A 57 7.95 5.35 -6.64
N THR A 58 8.94 4.71 -7.22
CA THR A 58 9.03 3.25 -7.27
C THR A 58 9.40 2.74 -5.88
N ASP A 59 8.52 2.94 -4.88
CA ASP A 59 8.49 2.04 -3.75
C ASP A 59 7.85 0.76 -4.30
N GLU A 60 8.64 -0.09 -4.94
CA GLU A 60 8.30 -1.50 -4.89
C GLU A 60 8.51 -1.95 -3.44
N PRO A 61 7.42 -2.21 -2.72
CA PRO A 61 7.09 -3.58 -2.52
C PRO A 61 6.09 -3.84 -3.61
N ARG A 62 6.55 -4.51 -4.66
CA ARG A 62 5.73 -5.61 -5.14
C ARG A 62 5.35 -6.39 -3.88
N LEU A 63 4.17 -6.11 -3.33
CA LEU A 63 3.26 -7.16 -2.94
C LEU A 63 3.01 -7.94 -4.23
N LYS A 64 4.04 -8.69 -4.68
CA LYS A 64 3.80 -10.03 -5.16
C LYS A 64 2.94 -10.57 -4.03
N ALA A 65 1.66 -10.78 -4.31
CA ALA A 65 0.96 -11.84 -3.62
C ALA A 65 1.94 -13.00 -3.75
N LEU A 66 2.70 -13.24 -2.68
CA LEU A 66 3.53 -14.40 -2.55
C LEU A 66 2.48 -15.49 -2.41
N ASP A 67 1.99 -15.95 -3.56
CA ASP A 67 1.24 -17.18 -3.69
C ASP A 67 2.25 -18.31 -3.45
N ASN A 68 2.83 -18.31 -2.26
CA ASN A 68 3.86 -19.22 -1.81
C ASN A 68 3.21 -20.43 -1.10
N GLY A 69 1.88 -20.58 -1.20
CA GLY A 69 1.15 -21.54 -0.38
C GLY A 69 1.34 -21.30 1.13
N VAL A 70 1.75 -20.08 1.53
CA VAL A 70 1.88 -19.69 2.95
C VAL A 70 0.56 -19.09 3.40
N PRO A 71 -0.14 -19.69 4.38
CA PRO A 71 -1.38 -19.16 4.92
C PRO A 71 -1.17 -17.71 5.40
N GLN A 72 -1.91 -16.77 4.83
CA GLN A 72 -1.90 -15.39 5.26
C GLN A 72 -3.05 -15.16 6.24
N VAL A 73 -2.72 -14.80 7.48
CA VAL A 73 -3.70 -14.43 8.49
C VAL A 73 -3.84 -12.90 8.48
N HIS A 74 -4.98 -12.42 7.98
CA HIS A 74 -5.32 -11.00 8.08
C HIS A 74 -5.76 -10.69 9.51
N PHE A 75 -4.90 -9.99 10.27
CA PHE A 75 -5.28 -9.47 11.57
C PHE A 75 -6.36 -8.39 11.41
N ARG A 76 -7.61 -8.76 11.67
CA ARG A 76 -8.69 -7.80 11.85
C ARG A 76 -8.69 -7.34 13.31
N ARG A 77 -8.56 -6.02 13.48
CA ARG A 77 -8.74 -5.21 14.69
C ARG A 77 -7.54 -5.09 15.65
N ASP A 78 -7.27 -3.82 15.97
CA ASP A 78 -6.32 -3.18 16.89
C ASP A 78 -4.82 -3.55 16.83
N LYS A 79 -4.02 -2.52 16.53
CA LYS A 79 -2.55 -2.53 16.43
C LYS A 79 -1.90 -2.68 17.81
N THR A 80 -1.99 -3.86 18.43
CA THR A 80 -1.20 -4.18 19.64
C THR A 80 -0.45 -5.50 19.50
N VAL A 81 -0.13 -5.91 18.27
CA VAL A 81 0.81 -7.01 18.05
C VAL A 81 2.22 -6.43 18.13
N THR A 82 2.93 -6.69 19.24
CA THR A 82 4.36 -6.39 19.34
C THR A 82 5.13 -7.20 18.30
N GLN A 83 6.28 -6.68 17.88
CA GLN A 83 7.12 -7.36 16.88
C GLN A 83 7.47 -8.80 17.31
N GLU A 84 7.64 -9.01 18.60
CA GLU A 84 7.83 -10.32 19.23
C GLU A 84 6.64 -11.26 19.00
N THR A 85 5.41 -10.80 19.24
CA THR A 85 4.21 -11.63 19.02
C THR A 85 4.03 -11.98 17.54
N ALA A 86 4.36 -11.06 16.63
CA ALA A 86 4.34 -11.34 15.20
C ALA A 86 5.38 -12.41 14.80
N MET A 87 6.59 -12.35 15.37
CA MET A 87 7.63 -13.36 15.14
C MET A 87 7.24 -14.73 15.71
N SER A 88 6.67 -14.77 16.92
CA SER A 88 6.19 -15.99 17.55
C SER A 88 5.09 -16.67 16.72
N LEU A 89 4.15 -15.89 16.18
CA LEU A 89 3.13 -16.44 15.28
C LEU A 89 3.75 -16.98 13.98
N ALA A 90 4.69 -16.25 13.38
CA ALA A 90 5.36 -16.68 12.16
C ALA A 90 6.09 -18.03 12.36
N ASN A 91 6.80 -18.19 13.48
CA ASN A 91 7.47 -19.43 13.83
C ASN A 91 6.48 -20.59 14.02
N MET A 92 5.34 -20.33 14.66
CA MET A 92 4.30 -21.34 14.85
C MET A 92 3.69 -21.81 13.52
N ILE A 93 3.41 -20.88 12.60
CA ILE A 93 2.87 -21.19 11.27
C ILE A 93 3.88 -22.05 10.48
N LEU A 94 5.17 -21.67 10.48
CA LEU A 94 6.21 -22.41 9.77
C LEU A 94 6.40 -23.83 10.33
N ALA A 95 6.37 -23.99 11.66
CA ALA A 95 6.46 -25.30 12.30
C ALA A 95 5.27 -26.20 11.98
N ALA A 96 4.06 -25.63 11.94
CA ALA A 96 2.85 -26.37 11.57
C ALA A 96 2.89 -26.82 10.09
N GLN A 97 3.38 -25.97 9.18
CA GLN A 97 3.55 -26.33 7.77
C GLN A 97 4.60 -27.43 7.56
N ALA A 98 5.72 -27.37 8.29
CA ALA A 98 6.77 -28.38 8.19
C ALA A 98 6.30 -29.76 8.65
N ASN A 99 5.38 -29.80 9.62
CA ASN A 99 4.84 -31.03 10.19
C ASN A 99 3.50 -31.44 9.57
N TRP A 100 3.04 -30.76 8.50
CA TRP A 100 1.79 -31.11 7.84
C TRP A 100 1.98 -32.35 6.94
N PRO A 101 1.31 -33.49 7.23
CA PRO A 101 1.55 -34.78 6.57
C PRO A 101 0.97 -34.88 5.14
N GLY A 102 0.60 -33.76 4.52
CA GLY A 102 -0.06 -33.69 3.21
C GLY A 102 0.79 -33.07 2.09
N ARG A 103 2.12 -33.21 2.13
CA ARG A 103 3.02 -32.96 1.00
C ARG A 103 3.63 -34.25 0.49
#